data_AF-A0AA38MVH7-F1
#
_entry.id   AF-A0AA38MVH7-F1
#
_cell.length_a   1.000
_cell.length_b   1.000
_cell.length_c   1.000
_cell.angle_alpha   90.00
_cell.angle_beta   90.00
_cell.angle_gamma   90.00
#
_symmetry.space_group_name_H-M   'P 1'
#
loop_
_entity.id
_entity.type
_entity.pdbx_description
1 polymer ?
#
loop_
_entity_poly.entity_id
_entity_poly.type
_entity_poly.pdbx_seq_one_letter_code
_entity_poly.pdbx_strand_id
1 'polypeptide(L)'
;MGTSSDVIEYTIHDCSSFSTNFHPENILVDNPSNSKSRWTTQNSEPVHWILLHLNNLSILKSITFGKHQYANACNMKEFKVYIGITPENMTQVLHSSLKNDSIRESFSIRHHNSAGRCFPTRFI
;
A
#
# COMPACT_ATOMS: atom_id res chain seq x y z
N MET A 1 -26.36 -8.79 7.09
CA MET A 1 -26.06 -8.41 5.69
C MET A 1 -24.57 -8.16 5.60
N GLY A 2 -23.81 -9.06 4.98
CA GLY A 2 -22.37 -8.87 4.80
C GLY A 2 -22.16 -7.80 3.73
N THR A 3 -21.45 -6.73 4.05
CA THR A 3 -20.99 -5.78 3.02
C THR A 3 -20.02 -6.53 2.12
N SER A 4 -20.32 -6.65 0.82
CA SER A 4 -19.29 -6.99 -0.17
C SER A 4 -18.12 -6.03 0.02
N SER A 5 -16.92 -6.56 0.23
CA SER A 5 -15.70 -5.76 0.28
C SER A 5 -15.14 -5.73 -1.14
N ASP A 6 -15.60 -4.75 -1.92
CA ASP A 6 -15.14 -4.57 -3.29
C ASP A 6 -13.69 -4.06 -3.30
N VAL A 7 -12.92 -4.50 -4.31
CA VAL A 7 -11.57 -4.00 -4.53
C VAL A 7 -11.66 -2.52 -4.91
N ILE A 8 -10.93 -1.68 -4.19
CA ILE A 8 -10.89 -0.24 -4.46
C ILE A 8 -9.82 0.01 -5.53
N GLU A 9 -10.24 0.55 -6.66
CA GLU A 9 -9.33 0.95 -7.72
C GLU A 9 -8.54 2.21 -7.36
N TYR A 10 -7.27 2.24 -7.77
CA TYR A 10 -6.36 3.34 -7.50
C TYR A 10 -5.34 3.53 -8.63
N THR A 11 -4.73 4.70 -8.65
CA THR A 11 -3.59 5.03 -9.50
C THR A 11 -2.39 5.42 -8.64
N ILE A 12 -1.19 5.39 -9.23
CA ILE A 12 -0.02 5.99 -8.60
C ILE A 12 -0.15 7.51 -8.74
N HIS A 13 -0.09 8.22 -7.62
CA HIS A 13 -0.08 9.69 -7.61
C HIS A 13 1.34 10.21 -7.66
N ASP A 14 2.20 9.72 -6.76
CA ASP A 14 3.60 10.10 -6.66
C ASP A 14 4.41 9.04 -5.90
N CYS A 15 5.74 9.14 -5.93
CA CYS A 15 6.62 8.31 -5.11
C CYS A 15 7.95 9.02 -4.82
N SER A 16 8.61 8.60 -3.75
CA SER A 16 9.91 9.14 -3.35
C SER A 16 11.03 8.94 -4.39
N SER A 17 11.10 7.77 -5.04
CA SER A 17 12.06 7.44 -6.10
C SER A 17 11.73 6.07 -6.70
N PHE A 18 12.36 5.72 -7.82
CA PHE A 18 12.39 4.35 -8.32
C PHE A 18 13.67 4.09 -9.11
N SER A 19 14.08 2.83 -9.17
CA SER A 19 15.20 2.35 -9.99
C SER A 19 14.74 1.90 -11.37
N THR A 20 15.65 1.86 -12.34
CA THR A 20 15.35 1.49 -13.72
C THR A 20 14.64 0.14 -13.80
N ASN A 21 13.47 0.11 -14.46
CA ASN A 21 12.55 -1.04 -14.60
C ASN A 21 11.72 -1.41 -13.36
N PHE A 22 11.90 -0.76 -12.21
CA PHE A 22 11.15 -1.03 -10.98
C PHE A 22 10.21 0.12 -10.64
N HIS A 23 9.36 0.46 -11.61
CA HIS A 23 8.43 1.57 -11.57
C HIS A 23 7.35 1.40 -10.49
N PRO A 24 6.82 2.49 -9.92
CA PRO A 24 5.74 2.41 -8.94
C PRO A 24 4.49 1.72 -9.49
N GLU A 25 4.18 1.86 -10.78
CA GLU A 25 3.02 1.23 -11.44
C GLU A 25 3.09 -0.30 -11.42
N ASN A 26 4.27 -0.90 -11.20
CA ASN A 26 4.40 -2.35 -11.10
C ASN A 26 3.62 -2.95 -9.92
N ILE A 27 3.25 -2.16 -8.90
CA ILE A 27 2.43 -2.67 -7.79
C ILE A 27 0.97 -2.93 -8.17
N LEU A 28 0.53 -2.40 -9.32
CA LEU A 28 -0.84 -2.58 -9.83
C LEU A 28 -1.09 -4.00 -10.36
N VAL A 29 -0.01 -4.77 -10.59
CA VAL A 29 -0.06 -6.11 -11.16
C VAL A 29 0.54 -7.12 -10.19
N ASP A 30 -0.28 -8.06 -9.74
CA ASP A 30 0.21 -9.20 -8.96
C ASP A 30 0.78 -10.27 -9.90
N ASN A 31 2.10 -10.26 -10.08
CA ASN A 31 2.82 -11.22 -10.90
C ASN A 31 4.03 -11.80 -10.12
N PRO A 32 3.80 -12.81 -9.26
CA PRO A 32 4.82 -13.34 -8.35
C PRO A 32 5.98 -14.04 -9.06
N SER A 33 5.81 -14.45 -10.32
CA SER A 33 6.86 -15.11 -11.12
C SER A 33 7.76 -14.15 -11.87
N ASN A 34 7.36 -12.88 -12.00
CA ASN A 34 8.18 -11.83 -12.61
C ASN A 34 8.91 -11.02 -11.53
N SER A 35 10.22 -11.22 -11.42
CA SER A 35 11.07 -10.51 -10.45
C SER A 35 11.12 -8.99 -10.65
N LYS A 36 10.71 -8.48 -11.82
CA LYS A 36 10.58 -7.04 -12.12
C LYS A 36 9.20 -6.46 -11.76
N SER A 37 8.20 -7.28 -11.45
CA SER A 37 6.85 -6.83 -11.07
C SER A 37 6.82 -6.29 -9.64
N ARG A 38 7.61 -5.26 -9.38
CA ARG A 38 7.73 -4.59 -8.09
C ARG A 38 8.19 -3.15 -8.29
N TRP A 39 7.88 -2.32 -7.29
CA TRP A 39 8.51 -1.02 -7.11
C TRP A 39 9.78 -1.17 -6.26
N THR A 40 10.84 -0.42 -6.58
CA THR A 40 12.10 -0.44 -5.82
C THR A 40 12.75 0.93 -5.89
N THR A 41 13.02 1.54 -4.73
CA THR A 41 13.68 2.85 -4.63
C THR A 41 15.16 2.78 -5.03
N GLN A 42 15.72 3.93 -5.40
CA GLN A 42 17.14 4.05 -5.80
C GLN A 42 17.97 4.85 -4.78
N ASN A 43 17.31 5.56 -3.87
CA ASN A 43 17.96 6.56 -3.01
C ASN A 43 18.39 5.93 -1.68
N SER A 44 19.44 6.47 -1.06
CA SER A 44 19.91 6.08 0.28
C SER A 44 19.14 6.76 1.42
N GLU A 45 18.07 7.49 1.11
CA GLU A 45 17.27 8.18 2.11
C GLU A 45 16.61 7.18 3.07
N PRO A 46 16.50 7.50 4.37
CA PRO A 46 15.97 6.58 5.36
C PRO A 46 14.46 6.36 5.23
N VAL A 47 13.76 7.25 4.52
CA VAL A 47 12.31 7.22 4.36
C VAL A 47 11.95 7.14 2.88
N HIS A 48 11.21 6.10 2.53
CA HIS A 48 10.67 5.88 1.21
C HIS A 48 9.16 5.75 1.28
N TRP A 49 8.48 6.33 0.30
CA TRP A 49 7.03 6.34 0.23
C TRP A 49 6.56 6.25 -1.21
N ILE A 50 5.35 5.73 -1.36
CA ILE A 50 4.53 5.75 -2.57
C ILE A 50 3.17 6.28 -2.14
N LEU A 51 2.60 7.18 -2.93
CA LEU A 51 1.34 7.83 -2.68
C LEU A 51 0.33 7.35 -3.71
N LEU A 52 -0.75 6.75 -3.24
CA LEU A 52 -1.81 6.22 -4.09
C LEU A 52 -2.99 7.20 -4.10
N HIS A 53 -3.65 7.31 -5.24
CA HIS A 53 -4.87 8.08 -5.39
C HIS A 53 -6.02 7.16 -5.77
N LEU A 54 -7.04 7.09 -4.90
CA LEU A 54 -8.22 6.28 -5.12
C LEU A 54 -9.12 6.93 -6.19
N ASN A 55 -9.59 6.12 -7.14
CA ASN A 55 -10.48 6.60 -8.21
C ASN A 55 -11.75 7.25 -7.64
N ASN A 56 -12.30 6.63 -6.59
CA ASN A 56 -13.49 7.09 -5.88
C ASN A 56 -13.18 7.30 -4.39
N LEU A 57 -13.78 8.33 -3.80
CA LEU A 57 -13.73 8.53 -2.35
C LEU A 57 -14.36 7.31 -1.65
N SER A 58 -13.58 6.61 -0.83
CA SER A 58 -13.94 5.29 -0.31
C SER A 58 -13.58 5.14 1.16
N ILE A 59 -14.09 4.07 1.81
CA ILE A 59 -13.66 3.68 3.16
C ILE A 59 -12.66 2.52 3.04
N LEU A 60 -11.38 2.79 3.28
CA LEU A 60 -10.33 1.77 3.22
C LEU A 60 -10.40 0.85 4.44
N LYS A 61 -10.80 -0.40 4.24
CA LYS A 61 -10.94 -1.39 5.34
C LYS A 61 -9.74 -2.31 5.49
N SER A 62 -9.03 -2.60 4.40
CA SER A 62 -7.88 -3.50 4.39
C SER A 62 -6.90 -3.13 3.29
N ILE A 63 -5.64 -3.46 3.49
CA ILE A 63 -4.59 -3.41 2.47
C ILE A 63 -3.98 -4.81 2.31
N THR A 64 -3.65 -5.18 1.08
CA THR A 64 -3.05 -6.49 0.77
C THR A 64 -1.74 -6.27 0.03
N PHE A 65 -0.68 -6.93 0.51
CA PHE A 65 0.64 -6.95 -0.13
C PHE A 65 0.85 -8.28 -0.83
N GLY A 66 1.00 -8.22 -2.16
CA GLY A 66 1.50 -9.32 -2.96
C GLY A 66 2.99 -9.59 -2.66
N LYS A 67 3.46 -10.78 -2.98
CA LYS A 67 4.86 -11.18 -2.77
C LYS A 67 5.42 -11.92 -3.97
N HIS A 68 6.73 -11.90 -4.08
CA HIS A 68 7.44 -12.72 -5.05
C HIS A 68 7.33 -14.21 -4.68
N GLN A 69 7.41 -15.10 -5.66
CA GLN A 69 7.30 -16.56 -5.47
C GLN A 69 8.40 -17.16 -4.58
N TYR A 70 9.51 -16.44 -4.43
CA TYR A 70 10.62 -16.77 -3.53
C TYR A 70 10.85 -15.65 -2.53
N ALA A 71 11.29 -16.01 -1.31
CA ALA A 71 11.70 -15.06 -0.29
C ALA A 71 12.73 -14.06 -0.84
N ASN A 72 12.60 -12.79 -0.44
CA ASN A 72 13.37 -11.71 -1.01
C ASN A 72 13.81 -10.75 0.11
N ALA A 73 15.11 -10.44 0.17
CA ALA A 73 15.67 -9.54 1.17
C ALA A 73 15.09 -8.11 1.10
N CYS A 74 14.47 -7.74 -0.02
CA CYS A 74 13.77 -6.47 -0.20
C CYS A 74 12.35 -6.44 0.39
N ASN A 75 11.85 -7.54 0.98
CA ASN A 75 10.56 -7.50 1.69
C ASN A 75 10.62 -6.51 2.86
N MET A 76 9.57 -5.70 3.00
CA MET A 76 9.51 -4.64 4.01
C MET A 76 9.44 -5.24 5.42
N LYS A 77 10.54 -5.11 6.18
CA LYS A 77 10.58 -5.50 7.59
C LYS A 77 9.73 -4.60 8.48
N GLU A 78 9.46 -3.37 8.04
CA GLU A 78 8.64 -2.41 8.75
C GLU A 78 8.02 -1.46 7.72
N PHE A 79 6.73 -1.14 7.89
CA PHE A 79 6.02 -0.17 7.07
C PHE A 79 4.91 0.51 7.86
N LYS A 80 4.49 1.67 7.37
CA LYS A 80 3.36 2.44 7.90
C LYS A 80 2.41 2.76 6.75
N VAL A 81 1.11 2.81 7.05
CA VAL A 81 0.08 3.26 6.11
C VAL A 81 -0.59 4.49 6.69
N TYR A 82 -0.69 5.51 5.86
CA TYR A 82 -1.39 6.74 6.16
C TYR A 82 -2.61 6.84 5.23
N ILE A 83 -3.66 7.56 5.63
CA ILE A 83 -4.81 7.85 4.76
C ILE A 83 -5.25 9.30 4.91
N GLY A 84 -5.75 9.89 3.84
CA GLY A 84 -6.26 11.26 3.86
C GLY A 84 -7.22 11.58 2.73
N ILE A 85 -7.91 12.70 2.83
CA ILE A 85 -8.66 13.30 1.71
C ILE A 85 -7.71 14.12 0.81
N THR A 86 -6.64 14.65 1.40
CA THR A 86 -5.56 15.42 0.73
C THR A 86 -4.21 14.83 1.13
N PRO A 87 -3.19 14.88 0.26
CA PRO A 87 -1.88 14.30 0.55
C PRO A 87 -1.10 15.07 1.63
N GLU A 88 -1.41 16.34 1.87
CA GLU A 88 -0.76 17.16 2.91
C GLU A 88 -1.25 16.82 4.32
N ASN A 89 -2.45 16.23 4.45
CA ASN A 89 -3.11 15.96 5.72
C ASN A 89 -3.55 14.50 5.81
N MET A 90 -2.59 13.63 6.09
CA MET A 90 -2.82 12.19 6.24
C MET A 90 -2.67 11.72 7.69
N THR A 91 -3.42 10.69 8.07
CA THR A 91 -3.41 10.08 9.40
C THR A 91 -2.85 8.67 9.34
N GLN A 92 -1.91 8.32 10.23
CA GLN A 92 -1.39 6.95 10.34
C GLN A 92 -2.50 5.99 10.81
N VAL A 93 -2.75 4.94 10.04
CA VAL A 93 -3.80 3.95 10.34
C VAL A 93 -3.29 2.53 10.51
N LEU A 94 -2.05 2.26 10.10
CA LEU A 94 -1.36 0.99 10.31
C LEU A 94 0.14 1.23 10.48
N HIS A 95 0.76 0.41 11.32
CA HIS A 95 2.21 0.26 11.45
C HIS A 95 2.48 -1.22 11.68
N SER A 96 3.18 -1.88 10.74
CA SER A 96 3.35 -3.34 10.75
C SER A 96 4.62 -3.78 10.01
N SER A 97 4.74 -5.08 9.76
CA SER A 97 5.85 -5.73 9.07
C SER A 97 5.34 -6.83 8.14
N LEU A 98 6.13 -7.16 7.11
CA LEU A 98 5.88 -8.33 6.25
C LEU A 98 6.78 -9.48 6.67
N LYS A 99 6.25 -10.70 6.66
CA LYS A 99 7.07 -11.91 6.77
C LYS A 99 7.94 -12.07 5.53
N ASN A 100 9.15 -12.60 5.69
CA ASN A 100 10.02 -12.88 4.55
C ASN A 100 9.73 -14.26 3.94
N ASP A 101 8.55 -14.40 3.35
CA ASP A 101 8.08 -15.60 2.64
C ASP A 101 7.42 -15.19 1.30
N SER A 102 6.78 -16.14 0.61
CA SER A 102 6.05 -15.91 -0.65
C SER A 102 4.54 -15.76 -0.47
N ILE A 103 4.06 -15.69 0.78
CA ILE A 103 2.63 -15.70 1.08
C ILE A 103 2.13 -14.27 1.15
N ARG A 104 1.10 -13.93 0.35
CA ARG A 104 0.45 -12.62 0.42
C ARG A 104 -0.11 -12.33 1.81
N GLU A 105 -0.07 -11.07 2.23
CA GLU A 105 -0.52 -10.66 3.56
C GLU A 105 -1.55 -9.54 3.47
N SER A 106 -2.67 -9.69 4.19
CA SER A 106 -3.72 -8.69 4.28
C SER A 106 -3.81 -8.15 5.70
N PHE A 107 -3.91 -6.82 5.83
CA PHE A 107 -3.94 -6.13 7.11
C PHE A 107 -5.21 -5.30 7.20
N SER A 108 -5.92 -5.42 8.33
CA SER A 108 -7.06 -4.55 8.64
C SER A 108 -6.60 -3.13 8.92
N ILE A 109 -7.31 -2.15 8.36
CA ILE A 109 -7.03 -0.72 8.51
C ILE A 109 -7.99 -0.13 9.55
N ARG A 110 -7.43 0.70 10.46
CA ARG A 110 -8.22 1.53 11.36
C ARG A 110 -8.98 2.58 10.55
N HIS A 111 -10.27 2.33 10.31
CA HIS A 111 -11.10 3.12 9.39
C HIS A 111 -12.22 3.90 10.06
N HIS A 112 -12.29 3.92 11.40
CA HIS A 112 -13.21 4.75 12.16
C HIS A 112 -12.56 5.39 13.38
N ASN A 113 -13.19 6.42 13.93
CA ASN A 113 -12.85 6.96 15.25
C ASN A 113 -13.64 6.27 16.38
N SER A 114 -13.38 6.67 17.62
CA SER A 114 -14.08 6.17 18.81
C SER A 114 -15.59 6.41 18.82
N ALA A 115 -16.08 7.38 18.02
CA ALA A 115 -17.50 7.65 17.84
C ALA A 115 -18.12 6.82 16.69
N GLY A 116 -17.39 5.87 16.11
CA GLY A 116 -17.86 5.01 15.02
C GLY A 116 -17.95 5.71 13.65
N ARG A 117 -17.48 6.95 13.51
CA ARG A 117 -17.49 7.67 12.23
C ARG A 117 -16.33 7.18 11.37
N CYS A 118 -16.64 6.78 10.14
CA CYS A 118 -15.64 6.27 9.20
C CYS A 118 -14.76 7.39 8.62
N PHE A 119 -13.53 7.03 8.25
CA PHE A 119 -12.57 7.94 7.61
C PHE A 119 -12.73 7.89 6.07
N PRO A 120 -13.24 8.96 5.44
CA PRO A 120 -13.23 9.04 3.98
C PRO A 120 -11.77 9.10 3.49
N THR A 121 -11.44 8.26 2.53
CA THR A 121 -10.09 8.09 1.99
C THR A 121 -10.08 8.44 0.51
N ARG A 122 -9.16 9.32 0.11
CA ARG A 122 -8.83 9.63 -1.28
C ARG A 122 -7.38 9.29 -1.60
N PHE A 123 -6.50 9.44 -0.61
CA PHE A 123 -5.08 9.16 -0.70
C PHE A 123 -4.66 8.13 0.35
N ILE A 124 -3.72 7.27 -0.04
CA ILE A 124 -3.09 6.24 0.80
C ILE A 124 -1.57 6.38 0.68
#